data_AF-A0AAD7K7Q1-F1
#
_entry.id   AF-A0AAD7K7Q1-F1
#
_cell.length_a   1.000
_cell.length_b   1.000
_cell.length_c   1.000
_cell.angle_alpha   90.00
_cell.angle_beta   90.00
_cell.angle_gamma   90.00
#
_symmetry.space_group_name_H-M   'P 1'
#
loop_
_entity.id
_entity.type
_entity.pdbx_description
1 polymer ?
#
loop_
_entity_poly.entity_id
_entity_poly.type
_entity_poly.pdbx_seq_one_letter_code
_entity_poly.pdbx_strand_id
1 'polypeptide(L)'
;MARPLTLITPPDEPTHIPSGNVIDLGFASPSLVRHFHSVEVVHTLGLGSDHWPIVYELDLERVKVTTQRYNQKKMDLDLFLDTLRCELDVPLPTITNQRELDDAVDFLCRVIIFAVGESTPLCRPSKYGKRWWSKELAVLQTALSRAER
;
A
#
# COMPACT_ATOMS: atom_id res chain seq x y z
N MET A 1 -4.11 18.18 17.50
CA MET A 1 -3.52 19.29 16.71
C MET A 1 -3.20 18.76 15.32
N ALA A 2 -3.73 19.38 14.27
CA ALA A 2 -3.40 19.00 12.90
C ALA A 2 -1.92 19.28 12.62
N ARG A 3 -1.20 18.31 12.06
CA ARG A 3 0.19 18.50 11.64
C ARG A 3 0.14 19.18 10.26
N PRO A 4 0.79 20.35 10.07
CA PRO A 4 0.81 20.99 8.76
C PRO A 4 1.54 20.10 7.76
N LEU A 5 1.01 20.03 6.54
CA LEU A 5 1.61 19.34 5.41
C LEU A 5 2.12 20.37 4.40
N THR A 6 3.25 20.06 3.75
CA THR A 6 3.88 20.88 2.72
C THR A 6 3.73 20.19 1.38
N LEU A 7 3.29 20.94 0.36
CA LEU A 7 3.29 20.47 -1.04
C LEU A 7 4.74 20.26 -1.49
N ILE A 8 5.06 19.06 -1.97
CA ILE A 8 6.41 18.67 -2.42
C ILE A 8 6.50 18.47 -3.94
N THR A 9 5.38 18.22 -4.60
CA THR A 9 5.32 18.14 -6.06
C THR A 9 5.48 19.53 -6.68
N PRO A 10 6.14 19.66 -7.84
CA PRO A 10 6.19 20.91 -8.58
C PRO A 10 4.75 21.41 -8.85
N PRO A 11 4.37 22.60 -8.36
CA PRO A 11 2.98 23.06 -8.39
C PRO A 11 2.47 23.38 -9.80
N ASP A 12 3.37 23.62 -10.75
CA ASP A 12 3.06 24.12 -12.08
C ASP A 12 3.45 23.14 -13.20
N GLU A 13 3.78 21.90 -12.85
CA GLU A 13 4.18 20.88 -13.82
C GLU A 13 3.02 19.91 -14.10
N PRO A 14 2.50 19.85 -15.35
CA PRO A 14 1.38 18.98 -15.69
C PRO A 14 1.69 17.50 -15.47
N THR A 15 0.80 16.82 -14.75
CA THR A 15 0.89 15.38 -14.50
C THR A 15 -0.12 14.58 -15.32
N HIS A 16 -1.09 15.23 -15.97
CA HIS A 16 -2.13 14.58 -16.76
C HIS A 16 -2.21 15.16 -18.19
N ILE A 17 -2.19 14.28 -19.18
CA ILE A 17 -2.39 14.53 -20.61
C ILE A 17 -3.81 14.07 -20.99
N PRO A 18 -4.51 14.76 -21.92
CA PRO A 18 -4.08 15.90 -22.73
C PRO A 18 -4.39 17.26 -22.10
N SER A 19 -5.08 17.28 -20.96
CA SER A 19 -5.60 18.51 -20.37
C SER A 19 -4.53 19.44 -19.81
N GLY A 20 -3.32 18.93 -19.53
CA GLY A 20 -2.23 19.72 -18.95
C GLY A 20 -2.47 20.10 -17.49
N ASN A 21 -3.28 19.30 -16.76
CA ASN A 21 -3.65 19.63 -15.39
C ASN A 21 -2.64 19.06 -14.38
N VAL A 22 -2.55 19.72 -13.22
CA VAL A 22 -1.70 19.33 -12.07
C VAL A 22 -2.60 18.73 -10.99
N ILE A 23 -3.02 17.48 -11.17
CA ILE A 23 -3.98 16.80 -10.28
C ILE A 23 -3.33 15.75 -9.37
N ASP A 24 -2.10 15.36 -9.68
CA ASP A 24 -1.33 14.43 -8.85
C ASP A 24 -0.45 15.24 -7.90
N LEU A 25 -0.84 15.30 -6.62
CA LEU A 25 -0.19 16.12 -5.61
C LEU A 25 0.50 15.27 -4.55
N GLY A 26 1.75 15.61 -4.24
CA GLY A 26 2.52 15.01 -3.15
C GLY A 26 2.58 15.96 -1.96
N PHE A 27 2.29 15.45 -0.77
CA PHE A 27 2.41 16.21 0.47
C PHE A 27 3.30 15.48 1.47
N ALA A 28 4.12 16.23 2.20
CA ALA A 28 5.00 15.68 3.23
C ALA A 28 4.92 16.50 4.53
N SER A 29 5.23 15.86 5.66
CA SER A 29 5.44 16.60 6.89
C SER A 29 6.72 17.45 6.79
N PRO A 30 6.82 18.58 7.53
CA PRO A 30 8.02 19.42 7.53
C PRO A 30 9.32 18.67 7.87
N SER A 31 9.23 17.60 8.67
CA SER A 31 10.37 16.74 8.98
C SER A 31 10.83 15.91 7.78
N LEU A 32 9.90 15.43 6.95
CA LEU A 32 10.19 14.59 5.80
C LEU A 32 10.68 15.41 4.60
N VAL A 33 10.19 16.64 4.42
CA VAL A 33 10.63 17.57 3.37
C VAL A 33 12.16 17.70 3.29
N ARG A 34 12.84 17.68 4.44
CA ARG A 34 14.30 17.81 4.54
C ARG A 34 15.09 16.63 3.97
N HIS A 35 14.43 15.52 3.70
CA HIS A 35 15.07 14.29 3.22
C HIS A 35 14.92 14.12 1.70
N PHE A 36 14.16 14.99 1.01
CA PHE A 36 14.06 14.95 -0.45
C PHE A 36 15.30 15.61 -1.08
N HIS A 37 15.91 14.88 -2.01
CA HIS A 37 16.97 15.39 -2.89
C HIS A 37 16.40 15.98 -4.17
N SER A 38 15.41 15.31 -4.77
CA SER A 38 14.75 15.73 -6.00
C SER A 38 13.29 15.27 -6.01
N VAL A 39 12.44 16.05 -6.68
CA VAL A 39 11.04 15.73 -6.98
C VAL A 39 10.76 16.23 -8.39
N GLU A 40 10.41 15.33 -9.30
CA GLU A 40 10.31 15.64 -10.73
C GLU A 40 9.15 14.90 -11.39
N VAL A 41 8.45 15.53 -12.33
CA VAL A 41 7.53 14.83 -13.23
C VAL A 41 8.32 14.26 -14.41
N VAL A 42 8.25 12.95 -14.61
CA VAL A 42 9.08 12.26 -15.61
C VAL A 42 8.26 11.94 -16.85
N HIS A 43 8.38 12.79 -17.86
CA HIS A 43 7.67 12.64 -19.15
C HIS A 43 8.23 11.53 -20.06
N THR A 44 9.37 10.93 -19.70
CA THR A 44 10.04 9.92 -20.52
C THR A 44 9.73 8.49 -20.09
N LEU A 45 9.11 8.31 -18.92
CA LEU A 45 8.69 6.99 -18.44
C LEU A 45 7.41 6.60 -19.18
N GLY A 46 7.56 5.85 -20.27
CA GLY A 46 6.45 5.35 -21.10
C GLY A 46 5.62 4.28 -20.40
N LEU A 47 4.79 4.68 -19.42
CA LEU A 47 3.92 3.78 -18.65
C LEU A 47 2.62 3.41 -19.37
N GLY A 48 2.40 3.92 -20.59
CA GLY A 48 1.15 3.70 -21.34
C GLY A 48 -0.08 4.31 -20.68
N SER A 49 0.13 5.31 -19.82
CA SER A 49 -0.90 6.04 -19.07
C SER A 49 -1.06 7.44 -19.65
N ASP A 50 -2.23 8.04 -19.47
CA ASP A 50 -2.50 9.46 -19.67
C ASP A 50 -1.95 10.33 -18.53
N HIS A 51 -1.38 9.73 -17.49
CA HIS A 51 -0.65 10.41 -16.43
C HIS A 51 0.87 10.25 -16.55
N TRP A 52 1.60 11.34 -16.31
CA TRP A 52 3.03 11.34 -16.08
C TRP A 52 3.36 10.97 -14.64
N PRO A 53 4.33 10.07 -14.40
CA PRO A 53 4.76 9.73 -13.06
C PRO A 53 5.54 10.87 -12.41
N ILE A 54 5.37 11.02 -11.10
CA ILE A 54 6.25 11.84 -10.26
C ILE A 54 7.28 10.91 -9.61
N VAL A 55 8.55 11.25 -9.77
CA VAL A 55 9.67 10.57 -9.12
C VAL A 55 10.14 11.39 -7.94
N TYR A 56 10.36 10.71 -6.82
CA TYR A 56 10.89 11.29 -5.59
C TYR A 56 12.21 10.61 -5.26
N GLU A 57 13.27 11.40 -5.08
CA GLU A 57 14.54 10.92 -4.55
C GLU A 57 14.68 11.40 -3.11
N LEU A 58 14.91 10.47 -2.19
CA LEU A 58 14.90 10.73 -0.76
C LEU A 58 15.95 9.88 -0.04
N ASP A 59 16.71 10.52 0.83
CA ASP A 59 17.69 9.87 1.69
C ASP A 59 17.01 9.46 3.01
N LEU A 60 16.81 8.17 3.17
CA LEU A 60 16.23 7.59 4.36
C LEU A 60 17.12 6.47 4.88
N GLU A 61 17.41 6.52 6.17
CA GLU A 61 17.96 5.36 6.86
C GLU A 61 16.93 4.23 6.83
N ARG A 62 17.29 3.14 6.15
CA ARG A 62 16.44 1.95 6.06
C ARG A 62 16.43 1.22 7.39
N VAL A 63 15.45 1.54 8.23
CA VAL A 63 15.12 0.68 9.36
C VAL A 63 14.46 -0.59 8.81
N LYS A 64 15.14 -1.73 8.92
CA LYS A 64 14.54 -3.04 8.63
C LYS A 64 13.54 -3.39 9.72
N VAL A 65 12.31 -2.90 9.59
CA VAL A 65 11.20 -3.39 10.40
C VAL A 65 10.70 -4.67 9.73
N THR A 66 10.93 -5.82 10.36
CA THR A 66 10.24 -7.06 9.99
C THR A 66 8.80 -6.96 10.47
N THR A 67 7.95 -6.30 9.70
CA THR A 67 6.51 -6.37 9.94
C THR A 67 6.01 -7.73 9.46
N GLN A 68 5.31 -8.45 10.34
CA GLN A 68 4.58 -9.63 9.91
C GLN A 68 3.43 -9.16 9.02
N ARG A 69 3.45 -9.55 7.75
CA ARG A 69 2.41 -9.19 6.77
C ARG A 69 1.44 -10.34 6.60
N TYR A 70 0.15 -10.08 6.50
CA TYR A 70 -0.83 -11.10 6.12
C TYR A 70 -0.63 -11.57 4.67
N ASN A 71 -0.78 -12.88 4.46
CA ASN A 71 -0.79 -13.47 3.14
C ASN A 71 -2.21 -13.45 2.57
N GLN A 72 -2.60 -12.31 1.99
CA GLN A 72 -3.95 -12.07 1.48
C GLN A 72 -4.40 -13.10 0.43
N LYS A 73 -3.45 -13.72 -0.29
CA LYS A 73 -3.75 -14.79 -1.27
C LYS A 73 -4.22 -16.11 -0.63
N LYS A 74 -4.04 -16.24 0.69
CA LYS A 74 -4.41 -17.41 1.49
C LYS A 74 -5.48 -17.08 2.53
N MET A 75 -6.16 -15.95 2.40
CA MET A 75 -7.30 -15.62 3.25
C MET A 75 -8.39 -16.68 3.06
N ASP A 76 -8.91 -17.20 4.17
CA ASP A 76 -10.14 -17.97 4.18
C ASP A 76 -11.31 -16.98 4.15
N LEU A 77 -11.93 -16.83 2.98
CA LEU A 77 -12.98 -15.84 2.77
C LEU A 77 -14.25 -16.16 3.57
N ASP A 78 -14.59 -17.43 3.73
CA ASP A 78 -15.79 -17.84 4.46
C ASP A 78 -15.61 -17.56 5.95
N LEU A 79 -14.46 -17.94 6.52
CA LEU A 79 -14.11 -17.60 7.89
C LEU A 79 -14.09 -16.08 8.12
N PHE A 80 -13.49 -15.31 7.19
CA PHE A 80 -13.48 -13.85 7.27
C PHE A 80 -14.89 -13.25 7.35
N LEU A 81 -15.79 -13.69 6.46
CA LEU A 81 -17.16 -13.19 6.42
C LEU A 81 -17.96 -13.61 7.65
N ASP A 82 -17.78 -14.83 8.14
CA ASP A 82 -18.46 -15.30 9.33
C ASP A 82 -17.97 -14.57 10.59
N THR A 83 -16.66 -14.34 10.73
CA THR A 83 -16.11 -13.51 11.80
C THR A 83 -16.65 -12.08 11.73
N LEU A 84 -16.69 -11.46 10.54
CA LEU A 84 -17.28 -10.14 10.36
C LEU A 84 -18.75 -10.10 10.78
N ARG A 85 -19.56 -11.06 10.35
CA ARG A 85 -20.99 -11.11 10.66
C ARG A 85 -21.23 -11.24 12.16
N CYS A 86 -20.49 -12.11 12.84
CA CYS A 86 -20.60 -12.28 14.29
C CYS A 86 -20.25 -10.99 15.05
N GLU A 87 -19.19 -10.28 14.64
CA GLU A 87 -18.77 -9.05 15.32
C GLU A 87 -19.62 -7.82 14.96
N LEU A 88 -20.26 -7.83 13.78
CA LEU A 88 -21.16 -6.77 13.31
C LEU A 88 -22.62 -7.04 13.66
N ASP A 89 -22.95 -8.11 14.39
CA ASP A 89 -24.30 -8.39 14.92
C ASP A 89 -24.62 -7.47 16.10
N VAL A 90 -24.53 -6.17 15.85
CA VAL A 90 -24.79 -5.09 16.80
C VAL A 90 -25.72 -4.07 16.13
N PRO A 91 -26.57 -3.36 16.90
CA PRO A 91 -27.42 -2.32 16.34
C PRO A 91 -26.59 -1.23 15.64
N LEU A 92 -27.04 -0.79 14.47
CA LEU A 92 -26.40 0.33 13.77
C LEU A 92 -26.49 1.59 14.64
N PRO A 93 -25.36 2.29 14.90
CA PRO A 93 -25.37 3.50 15.69
C PRO A 93 -26.05 4.65 14.94
N THR A 94 -26.87 5.43 15.63
CA THR A 94 -27.35 6.71 15.11
C THR A 94 -26.24 7.74 15.26
N ILE A 95 -25.71 8.22 14.14
CA ILE A 95 -24.62 9.20 14.12
C ILE A 95 -25.22 10.61 14.04
N THR A 96 -25.01 11.41 15.07
CA THR A 96 -25.52 12.78 15.19
C THR A 96 -24.42 13.82 15.27
N ASN A 97 -23.18 13.41 15.53
CA ASN A 97 -22.03 14.30 15.65
C ASN A 97 -20.72 13.65 15.19
N GLN A 98 -19.67 14.47 15.04
CA GLN A 98 -18.36 14.03 14.56
C GLN A 98 -17.73 12.94 15.43
N ARG A 99 -17.90 13.02 16.76
CA ARG A 99 -17.30 12.04 17.67
C ARG A 99 -17.93 10.66 17.49
N GLU A 100 -19.25 10.60 17.37
CA GLU A 100 -19.97 9.35 17.08
C GLU A 100 -19.58 8.76 15.73
N LEU A 101 -19.28 9.61 14.74
CA LEU A 101 -18.76 9.17 13.45
C LEU A 101 -17.37 8.53 13.60
N ASP A 102 -16.46 9.21 14.29
CA ASP A 102 -15.09 8.71 14.51
C ASP A 102 -15.11 7.38 15.29
N ASP A 103 -15.93 7.29 16.35
CA ASP A 103 -16.09 6.07 17.16
C ASP A 103 -16.64 4.89 16.31
N ALA A 104 -17.59 5.16 15.40
CA ALA A 104 -18.13 4.15 14.50
C ALA A 104 -17.10 3.66 13.47
N VAL A 105 -16.29 4.58 12.93
CA VAL A 105 -15.19 4.25 12.01
C VAL A 105 -14.13 3.41 12.72
N ASP A 106 -13.74 3.79 13.93
CA ASP A 106 -12.76 3.07 14.73
C ASP A 106 -13.26 1.64 15.03
N PHE A 107 -14.53 1.50 15.41
CA PHE A 107 -15.16 0.19 15.61
C PHE A 107 -15.09 -0.68 14.35
N LEU A 108 -15.53 -0.16 13.20
CA LEU A 108 -15.49 -0.89 11.92
C LEU A 108 -14.07 -1.29 11.53
N CYS A 109 -13.10 -0.39 11.65
CA CYS A 109 -11.70 -0.68 11.37
C CYS A 109 -11.19 -1.81 12.26
N ARG A 110 -11.51 -1.78 13.56
CA ARG A 110 -11.12 -2.81 14.52
C ARG A 110 -11.68 -4.18 14.17
N VAL A 111 -12.97 -4.24 13.85
CA VAL A 111 -13.66 -5.48 13.48
C VAL A 111 -13.08 -6.08 12.20
N ILE A 112 -12.81 -5.25 11.18
CA ILE A 112 -12.18 -5.70 9.94
C ILE A 112 -10.77 -6.23 10.21
N ILE A 113 -9.94 -5.50 10.96
CA ILE A 113 -8.57 -5.92 11.28
C ILE A 113 -8.57 -7.24 12.06
N PHE A 114 -9.49 -7.39 13.01
CA PHE A 114 -9.67 -8.62 13.78
C PHE A 114 -10.05 -9.79 12.86
N ALA A 115 -11.06 -9.63 12.00
CA ALA A 115 -11.46 -10.67 11.06
C ALA A 115 -10.33 -11.05 10.08
N VAL A 116 -9.52 -10.09 9.63
CA VAL A 116 -8.31 -10.38 8.83
C VAL A 116 -7.31 -11.22 9.64
N GLY A 117 -7.13 -10.91 10.92
CA GLY A 117 -6.22 -11.64 11.82
C GLY A 117 -6.59 -13.11 11.99
N GLU A 118 -7.89 -13.39 12.14
CA GLU A 118 -8.40 -14.76 12.31
C GLU A 118 -8.39 -15.55 10.99
N SER A 119 -8.75 -14.90 9.88
CA SER A 119 -8.94 -15.56 8.59
C SER A 119 -7.69 -15.67 7.72
N THR A 120 -6.67 -14.85 7.99
CA THR A 120 -5.53 -14.70 7.07
C THR A 120 -4.23 -15.08 7.74
N PRO A 121 -3.53 -16.12 7.26
CA PRO A 121 -2.25 -16.50 7.84
C PRO A 121 -1.19 -15.44 7.53
N LEU A 122 -0.26 -15.25 8.47
CA LEU A 122 0.91 -14.41 8.25
C LEU A 122 1.84 -15.00 7.19
N CYS A 123 2.43 -14.12 6.38
CA CYS A 123 3.52 -14.43 5.48
C CYS A 123 4.70 -14.97 6.28
N ARG A 124 5.27 -16.08 5.82
CA ARG A 124 6.50 -16.66 6.34
C ARG A 124 7.60 -16.48 5.29
N PRO A 125 8.17 -15.28 5.13
CA PRO A 125 9.25 -15.08 4.18
C PRO A 125 10.44 -15.96 4.58
N SER A 126 10.83 -16.86 3.67
CA SER A 126 12.03 -17.67 3.87
C SER A 126 13.27 -16.85 3.57
N LYS A 127 14.34 -17.04 4.34
CA LYS A 127 15.67 -16.45 4.04
C LYS A 127 16.22 -16.86 2.66
N TYR A 128 15.69 -17.94 2.08
CA TYR A 128 16.04 -18.42 0.75
C TYR A 128 15.04 -17.98 -0.34
N GLY A 129 13.88 -17.43 0.05
CA GLY A 129 12.86 -16.98 -0.89
C GLY A 129 13.25 -15.64 -1.52
N LYS A 130 13.64 -15.66 -2.80
CA LYS A 130 13.92 -14.42 -3.54
C LYS A 130 12.62 -13.84 -4.09
N ARG A 131 12.36 -12.55 -3.85
CA ARG A 131 11.10 -11.87 -4.22
C ARG A 131 10.83 -11.84 -5.73
N TRP A 132 11.90 -11.87 -6.54
CA TRP A 132 11.84 -11.92 -7.99
C TRP A 132 11.73 -13.35 -8.56
N TRP A 133 11.79 -14.38 -7.72
CA TRP A 133 11.75 -15.77 -8.15
C TRP A 133 10.30 -16.22 -8.37
N SER A 134 9.90 -16.32 -9.64
CA SER A 134 8.56 -16.73 -10.04
C SER A 134 8.47 -18.26 -10.22
N LYS A 135 7.25 -18.77 -10.39
CA LYS A 135 7.04 -20.20 -10.70
C LYS A 135 7.62 -20.55 -12.07
N GLU A 136 7.53 -19.64 -13.03
CA GLU A 136 8.07 -19.77 -14.38
C GLU A 136 9.60 -19.90 -14.33
N LEU A 137 10.27 -19.08 -13.51
CA LEU A 137 11.72 -19.19 -13.30
C LEU A 137 12.12 -20.53 -12.66
N ALA A 138 11.31 -21.06 -11.74
CA ALA A 138 11.55 -22.39 -11.16
C ALA A 138 11.43 -23.51 -12.22
N VAL A 139 10.46 -23.40 -13.13
CA VAL A 139 10.30 -24.34 -14.25
C VAL A 139 11.50 -24.23 -15.21
N LEU A 140 11.91 -23.02 -15.59
CA LEU A 140 13.06 -22.79 -16.48
C LEU A 140 14.37 -23.29 -15.87
N GLN A 141 14.61 -23.05 -14.58
CA GLN A 141 15.77 -23.59 -13.87
C GLN A 141 15.79 -25.13 -13.94
N THR A 142 14.64 -25.77 -13.70
CA THR A 142 14.52 -27.22 -13.77
C THR A 142 14.79 -27.75 -15.18
N ALA A 143 14.31 -27.04 -16.20
CA ALA A 143 14.58 -27.40 -17.60
C ALA A 143 16.07 -27.26 -17.95
N LEU A 144 16.73 -26.18 -17.54
CA LEU A 144 18.16 -25.96 -17.73
C LEU A 144 18.99 -27.07 -17.08
N SER A 145 18.73 -27.37 -15.80
CA SER A 145 19.46 -28.43 -15.08
C SER A 145 19.26 -29.84 -15.66
N ARG A 146 18.19 -30.07 -16.43
CA ARG A 146 17.97 -31.33 -17.16
C ARG A 146 18.71 -31.36 -18.49
N ALA A 147 18.88 -30.22 -19.15
CA ALA A 147 19.63 -30.10 -20.40
C ALA A 147 21.16 -30.13 -20.20
N GLU A 148 21.63 -29.77 -19.01
CA GLU A 148 23.04 -29.82 -18.61
C GLU A 148 23.49 -31.19 -18.05
N ARG A 149 22.58 -32.17 -17.95
CA ARG A 149 22.88 -33.57 -17.59
C ARG A 149 23.01 -34.42 -18.85
#